data_AF-A0A538D1D8-F1
#
_entry.id   AF-A0A538D1D8-F1
#
_cell.length_a   1.000
_cell.length_b   1.000
_cell.length_c   1.000
_cell.angle_alpha   90.00
_cell.angle_beta   90.00
_cell.angle_gamma   90.00
#
_symmetry.space_group_name_H-M   'P 1'
#
loop_
_entity.id
_entity.type
_entity.pdbx_description
1 polymer ?
#
loop_
_entity_poly.entity_id
_entity_poly.type
_entity_poly.pdbx_seq_one_letter_code
_entity_poly.pdbx_strand_id
1 'polypeptide(L)'
;MTLLRLPEPYDFELSTERFRAFGPDLANLWYEGGVHRVVGGREFRIEAAPGGVDVEPLDEETEPVARAIIGVDFELEPFYAWAQGDGVLRELVPRLAGLRPPLAPDPYETLVSAITAQQVSLFAAFAIRNRMVERFGVRGVHAYEFPTRERMAQEREEQLTELGFSLRKAEYVLGVARAELDFEALRNLPDDEVKATLTALRGLGDWTADWFLARHLARPRAWPAGDLGLVKAVSAFYFGGRKLSIAEVREAGARFDPFQNLTAHYLLTGYRTAPPA
;
A
#
# COMPACT_ATOMS: atom_id res chain seq x y z
N MET A 1 -26.18 2.00 -2.80
CA MET A 1 -24.86 2.34 -2.24
C MET A 1 -25.00 3.48 -1.24
N THR A 2 -24.17 3.49 -0.21
CA THR A 2 -24.19 4.51 0.86
C THR A 2 -22.97 5.42 0.72
N LEU A 3 -23.20 6.73 0.73
CA LEU A 3 -22.15 7.73 0.57
C LEU A 3 -21.25 7.82 1.82
N LEU A 4 -19.97 7.54 1.63
CA LEU A 4 -18.89 7.82 2.57
C LEU A 4 -18.17 9.11 2.14
N ARG A 5 -18.34 10.17 2.93
CA ARG A 5 -17.82 11.51 2.59
C ARG A 5 -16.32 11.64 2.84
N LEU A 6 -15.65 12.39 1.98
CA LEU A 6 -14.24 12.75 2.07
C LEU A 6 -14.07 14.28 1.96
N PRO A 7 -13.05 14.87 2.60
CA PRO A 7 -12.69 16.26 2.35
C PRO A 7 -12.28 16.45 0.88
N GLU A 8 -12.81 17.47 0.22
CA GLU A 8 -12.41 17.82 -1.15
C GLU A 8 -11.07 18.58 -1.17
N PRO A 9 -10.24 18.44 -2.22
CA PRO A 9 -10.46 17.59 -3.38
C PRO A 9 -10.25 16.10 -3.07
N TYR A 10 -11.03 15.22 -3.70
CA TYR A 10 -10.76 13.79 -3.79
C TYR A 10 -10.90 13.29 -5.23
N ASP A 11 -9.89 12.56 -5.71
CA ASP A 11 -9.93 11.90 -7.01
C ASP A 11 -9.84 10.39 -6.81
N PHE A 12 -11.00 9.72 -6.90
CA PHE A 12 -11.11 8.27 -6.73
C PHE A 12 -10.30 7.51 -7.77
N GLU A 13 -10.39 7.91 -9.05
CA GLU A 13 -9.73 7.24 -10.16
C GLU A 13 -8.20 7.30 -10.00
N LEU A 14 -7.68 8.47 -9.64
CA LEU A 14 -6.26 8.68 -9.39
C LEU A 14 -5.78 7.93 -8.14
N SER A 15 -6.57 7.95 -7.06
CA SER A 15 -6.26 7.28 -5.79
C SER A 15 -6.22 5.76 -5.94
N THR A 16 -7.07 5.20 -6.81
CA THR A 16 -7.19 3.76 -7.03
C THR A 16 -6.45 3.24 -8.26
N GLU A 17 -5.75 4.12 -9.01
CA GLU A 17 -4.97 3.76 -10.21
C GLU A 17 -4.07 2.54 -10.00
N ARG A 18 -3.47 2.43 -8.81
CA ARG A 18 -2.55 1.32 -8.49
C ARG A 18 -3.21 -0.07 -8.50
N PHE A 19 -4.53 -0.18 -8.36
CA PHE A 19 -5.26 -1.45 -8.48
C PHE A 19 -5.41 -1.89 -9.95
N ARG A 20 -4.99 -1.05 -10.90
CA ARG A 20 -4.99 -1.32 -12.34
C ARG A 20 -3.59 -1.33 -12.96
N ALA A 21 -2.62 -0.70 -12.28
CA ALA A 21 -1.28 -0.45 -12.81
C ALA A 21 -0.43 -1.71 -13.08
N PHE A 22 -0.63 -2.79 -12.32
CA PHE A 22 0.30 -3.93 -12.27
C PHE A 22 -0.38 -5.30 -12.47
N GLY A 23 -1.54 -5.31 -13.13
CA GLY A 23 -2.40 -6.49 -13.27
C GLY A 23 -3.48 -6.55 -12.19
N PRO A 24 -4.38 -7.54 -12.25
CA PRO A 24 -5.46 -7.67 -11.29
C PRO A 24 -4.90 -7.96 -9.89
N ASP A 25 -5.50 -7.33 -8.88
CA ASP A 25 -5.30 -7.68 -7.46
C ASP A 25 -6.57 -8.36 -6.96
N LEU A 26 -6.58 -9.68 -6.80
CA LEU A 26 -7.82 -10.39 -6.49
C LEU A 26 -8.41 -10.02 -5.11
N ALA A 27 -7.59 -9.48 -4.20
CA ALA A 27 -8.03 -8.97 -2.91
C ALA A 27 -8.54 -7.52 -2.96
N ASN A 28 -8.21 -6.76 -4.00
CA ASN A 28 -8.60 -5.36 -4.20
C ASN A 28 -8.95 -5.15 -5.69
N LEU A 29 -9.93 -5.92 -6.17
CA LEU A 29 -10.14 -6.10 -7.60
C LEU A 29 -10.84 -4.88 -8.20
N TRP A 30 -10.18 -4.22 -9.16
CA TRP A 30 -10.87 -3.25 -9.99
C TRP A 30 -11.78 -3.96 -11.00
N TYR A 31 -13.08 -3.72 -10.92
CA TYR A 31 -14.08 -4.29 -11.82
C TYR A 31 -15.22 -3.31 -12.06
N GLU A 32 -15.67 -3.16 -13.32
CA GLU A 32 -16.80 -2.29 -13.70
C GLU A 32 -16.77 -0.87 -13.11
N GLY A 33 -15.60 -0.24 -12.97
CA GLY A 33 -15.47 1.15 -12.50
C GLY A 33 -15.42 1.31 -10.97
N GLY A 34 -15.28 0.22 -10.21
CA GLY A 34 -15.14 0.26 -8.76
C GLY A 34 -14.13 -0.75 -8.24
N VAL A 35 -13.76 -0.60 -6.98
CA VAL A 35 -12.92 -1.55 -6.24
C VAL A 35 -13.81 -2.53 -5.50
N HIS A 36 -13.64 -3.82 -5.78
CA HIS A 36 -14.31 -4.93 -5.10
C HIS A 36 -13.37 -5.58 -4.10
N ARG A 37 -13.88 -5.86 -2.91
CA ARG A 37 -13.14 -6.56 -1.85
C ARG A 37 -14.09 -7.41 -1.02
N VAL A 38 -13.58 -8.50 -0.47
CA VAL A 38 -14.33 -9.40 0.41
C VAL A 38 -13.78 -9.28 1.82
N VAL A 39 -14.67 -9.15 2.80
CA VAL A 39 -14.37 -9.13 4.24
C VAL A 39 -15.46 -9.94 4.94
N GLY A 40 -15.07 -10.86 5.83
CA GLY A 40 -16.03 -11.73 6.52
C GLY A 40 -16.84 -12.59 5.55
N GLY A 41 -16.24 -12.99 4.42
CA GLY A 41 -16.91 -13.72 3.35
C GLY A 41 -17.96 -12.91 2.55
N ARG A 42 -18.14 -11.61 2.82
CA ARG A 42 -19.06 -10.74 2.08
C ARG A 42 -18.30 -9.79 1.18
N GLU A 43 -18.67 -9.76 -0.09
CA GLU A 43 -18.11 -8.79 -1.04
C GLU A 43 -18.80 -7.43 -0.89
N PHE A 44 -17.98 -6.37 -0.89
CA PHE A 44 -18.44 -5.00 -0.99
C PHE A 44 -17.70 -4.27 -2.11
N ARG A 45 -18.32 -3.19 -2.58
CA ARG A 45 -17.84 -2.36 -3.68
C ARG A 45 -17.69 -0.92 -3.23
N ILE A 46 -16.61 -0.28 -3.70
CA ILE A 46 -16.36 1.16 -3.57
C ILE A 46 -16.34 1.77 -4.98
N GLU A 47 -17.09 2.84 -5.21
CA GLU A 47 -17.01 3.59 -6.46
C GLU A 47 -17.06 5.10 -6.24
N ALA A 48 -16.64 5.87 -7.25
CA ALA A 48 -16.61 7.31 -7.19
C ALA A 48 -18.02 7.90 -7.00
N ALA A 49 -18.16 8.84 -6.07
CA ALA A 49 -19.39 9.61 -5.87
C ALA A 49 -19.06 11.08 -5.60
N PRO A 50 -19.93 12.05 -5.98
CA PRO A 50 -19.70 13.45 -5.64
C PRO A 50 -19.55 13.67 -4.13
N GLY A 51 -18.44 14.25 -3.67
CA GLY A 51 -18.17 14.48 -2.25
C GLY A 51 -17.54 13.28 -1.50
N GLY A 52 -17.13 12.22 -2.21
CA GLY A 52 -16.46 11.07 -1.62
C GLY A 52 -16.56 9.80 -2.46
N VAL A 53 -17.05 8.72 -1.83
CA VAL A 53 -17.28 7.42 -2.50
C VAL A 53 -18.59 6.81 -2.07
N ASP A 54 -19.20 6.05 -2.96
CA ASP A 54 -20.32 5.18 -2.64
C ASP A 54 -19.80 3.79 -2.26
N VAL A 55 -20.27 3.25 -1.14
CA VAL A 55 -19.89 1.93 -0.62
C VAL A 55 -21.12 1.05 -0.46
N GLU A 56 -21.05 -0.20 -0.94
CA GLU A 56 -22.16 -1.16 -0.79
C GLU A 56 -21.68 -2.61 -0.61
N PRO A 57 -22.14 -3.29 0.47
CA PRO A 57 -22.80 -2.73 1.66
C PRO A 57 -21.82 -1.85 2.48
N LEU A 58 -22.36 -0.84 3.17
CA LEU A 58 -21.62 -0.07 4.18
C LEU A 58 -22.15 -0.43 5.57
N ASP A 59 -21.33 -1.10 6.38
CA ASP A 59 -21.63 -1.48 7.76
C ASP A 59 -20.36 -1.46 8.64
N GLU A 60 -20.47 -1.89 9.89
CA GLU A 60 -19.37 -1.86 10.87
C GLU A 60 -18.13 -2.65 10.43
N GLU A 61 -18.28 -3.64 9.55
CA GLU A 61 -17.20 -4.48 9.05
C GLU A 61 -16.57 -3.89 7.78
N THR A 62 -17.38 -3.35 6.86
CA THR A 62 -16.87 -2.82 5.59
C THR A 62 -16.38 -1.38 5.68
N GLU A 63 -16.93 -0.54 6.58
CA GLU A 63 -16.58 0.87 6.69
C GLU A 63 -15.08 1.09 6.99
N PRO A 64 -14.45 0.44 8.00
CA PRO A 64 -13.03 0.65 8.29
C PRO A 64 -12.14 0.25 7.11
N VAL A 65 -12.51 -0.80 6.39
CA VAL A 65 -11.78 -1.31 5.22
C VAL A 65 -11.91 -0.35 4.04
N ALA A 66 -13.12 0.15 3.77
CA ALA A 66 -13.36 1.15 2.74
C ALA A 66 -12.59 2.44 3.02
N ARG A 67 -12.61 2.90 4.27
CA ARG A 67 -11.84 4.07 4.75
C ARG A 67 -10.34 3.93 4.52
N ALA A 68 -9.77 2.76 4.82
CA ALA A 68 -8.36 2.49 4.52
C ALA A 68 -8.08 2.53 3.01
N ILE A 69 -8.91 1.87 2.19
CA ILE A 69 -8.74 1.83 0.73
C ILE A 69 -8.83 3.21 0.10
N ILE A 70 -9.66 4.11 0.59
CA ILE A 70 -9.74 5.49 0.06
C ILE A 70 -8.75 6.45 0.71
N GLY A 71 -7.95 5.98 1.67
CA GLY A 71 -6.86 6.73 2.31
C GLY A 71 -7.34 7.87 3.21
N VAL A 72 -8.43 7.69 3.96
CA VAL A 72 -9.02 8.76 4.80
C VAL A 72 -8.05 9.36 5.82
N ASP A 73 -7.04 8.59 6.25
CA ASP A 73 -6.06 9.03 7.25
C ASP A 73 -5.06 10.05 6.71
N PHE A 74 -5.06 10.29 5.39
CA PHE A 74 -4.21 11.29 4.76
C PHE A 74 -4.89 12.66 4.67
N GLU A 75 -4.39 13.59 5.46
CA GLU A 75 -4.76 15.00 5.44
C GLU A 75 -4.05 15.75 4.29
N LEU A 76 -4.82 16.10 3.25
CA LEU A 76 -4.27 16.74 2.04
C LEU A 76 -4.08 18.25 2.17
N GLU A 77 -4.95 18.95 2.90
CA GLU A 77 -4.87 20.42 3.00
C GLU A 77 -3.54 20.89 3.62
N PRO A 78 -3.06 20.36 4.77
CA PRO A 78 -1.76 20.72 5.31
C PRO A 78 -0.60 20.37 4.38
N PHE A 79 -0.68 19.22 3.70
CA PHE A 79 0.33 18.80 2.72
C PHE A 79 0.38 19.75 1.53
N TYR A 80 -0.77 20.18 1.01
CA TYR A 80 -0.87 21.10 -0.13
C TYR A 80 -0.32 22.48 0.22
N ALA A 81 -0.64 23.00 1.40
CA ALA A 81 -0.10 24.26 1.89
C ALA A 81 1.42 24.20 2.01
N TRP A 82 1.96 23.11 2.60
CA TRP A 82 3.40 22.91 2.73
C TRP A 82 4.09 22.72 1.37
N ALA A 83 3.49 21.96 0.45
CA ALA A 83 4.04 21.68 -0.87
C ALA A 83 4.23 22.95 -1.72
N GLN A 84 3.51 24.04 -1.43
CA GLN A 84 3.75 25.34 -2.06
C GLN A 84 5.17 25.87 -1.78
N GLY A 85 5.81 25.47 -0.68
CA GLY A 85 7.19 25.84 -0.35
C GLY A 85 8.25 25.10 -1.18
N ASP A 86 7.92 23.97 -1.80
CA ASP A 86 8.85 23.14 -2.55
C ASP A 86 8.67 23.32 -4.06
N GLY A 87 9.74 23.64 -4.79
CA GLY A 87 9.66 23.96 -6.22
C GLY A 87 9.10 22.82 -7.08
N VAL A 88 9.45 21.57 -6.79
CA VAL A 88 8.96 20.40 -7.54
C VAL A 88 7.52 20.09 -7.15
N LEU A 89 7.20 20.04 -5.86
CA LEU A 89 5.86 19.68 -5.41
C LEU A 89 4.83 20.75 -5.73
N ARG A 90 5.22 22.03 -5.74
CA ARG A 90 4.37 23.14 -6.19
C ARG A 90 3.82 22.90 -7.61
N GLU A 91 4.60 22.27 -8.49
CA GLU A 91 4.19 21.94 -9.85
C GLU A 91 3.49 20.57 -9.94
N LEU A 92 3.97 19.57 -9.20
CA LEU A 92 3.46 18.21 -9.26
C LEU A 92 2.09 18.06 -8.58
N VAL A 93 1.91 18.65 -7.39
CA VAL A 93 0.69 18.48 -6.58
C VAL A 93 -0.59 18.91 -7.33
N PRO A 94 -0.65 20.06 -8.02
CA PRO A 94 -1.84 20.43 -8.80
C PRO A 94 -2.21 19.42 -9.90
N ARG A 95 -1.23 18.73 -10.49
CA ARG A 95 -1.47 17.70 -11.52
C ARG A 95 -2.03 16.40 -10.94
N LEU A 96 -1.88 16.21 -9.64
CA LEU A 96 -2.33 15.05 -8.87
C LEU A 96 -3.35 15.45 -7.79
N ALA A 97 -4.07 16.57 -7.99
CA ALA A 97 -5.01 17.08 -7.01
C ALA A 97 -6.08 16.02 -6.68
N GLY A 98 -6.32 15.81 -5.39
CA GLY A 98 -7.25 14.79 -4.89
C GLY A 98 -6.68 13.38 -4.73
N LEU A 99 -5.40 13.14 -5.09
CA LEU A 99 -4.73 11.86 -4.80
C LEU A 99 -4.62 11.62 -3.29
N ARG A 100 -5.37 10.64 -2.77
CA ARG A 100 -5.14 10.01 -1.47
C ARG A 100 -4.62 8.60 -1.68
N PRO A 101 -3.38 8.30 -1.25
CA PRO A 101 -2.84 6.96 -1.42
C PRO A 101 -3.67 5.91 -0.67
N PRO A 102 -4.01 4.78 -1.30
CA PRO A 102 -4.83 3.77 -0.66
C PRO A 102 -3.96 2.99 0.33
N LEU A 103 -4.49 2.80 1.54
CA LEU A 103 -3.86 2.01 2.60
C LEU A 103 -4.26 0.54 2.48
N ALA A 104 -3.42 -0.32 3.03
CA ALA A 104 -3.70 -1.73 3.18
C ALA A 104 -4.41 -1.95 4.53
N PRO A 105 -5.67 -2.43 4.53
CA PRO A 105 -6.49 -2.51 5.74
C PRO A 105 -5.99 -3.56 6.72
N ASP A 106 -5.41 -4.66 6.23
CA ASP A 106 -4.93 -5.76 7.04
C ASP A 106 -3.39 -5.76 7.16
N PRO A 107 -2.83 -5.87 8.38
CA PRO A 107 -1.39 -5.85 8.59
C PRO A 107 -0.68 -7.08 8.05
N TYR A 108 -1.30 -8.26 8.12
CA TYR A 108 -0.71 -9.49 7.60
C TYR A 108 -0.64 -9.47 6.07
N GLU A 109 -1.73 -9.07 5.40
CA GLU A 109 -1.79 -8.81 3.95
C GLU A 109 -0.72 -7.80 3.53
N THR A 110 -0.48 -6.76 4.31
CA THR A 110 0.58 -5.76 4.05
C THR A 110 1.95 -6.42 4.01
N LEU A 111 2.28 -7.21 5.03
CA LEU A 111 3.57 -7.89 5.12
C LEU A 111 3.73 -8.94 4.02
N VAL A 112 2.71 -9.74 3.76
CA VAL A 112 2.75 -10.72 2.67
C VAL A 112 2.89 -10.04 1.31
N SER A 113 2.19 -8.94 1.08
CA SER A 113 2.32 -8.14 -0.15
C SER A 113 3.71 -7.57 -0.33
N ALA A 114 4.37 -7.15 0.74
CA ALA A 114 5.76 -6.73 0.70
C ALA A 114 6.68 -7.92 0.37
N ILE A 115 6.52 -9.07 1.06
CA ILE A 115 7.31 -10.29 0.82
C ILE A 115 7.18 -10.74 -0.65
N THR A 116 5.97 -10.77 -1.22
CA THR A 116 5.79 -11.20 -2.61
C THR A 116 6.47 -10.26 -3.60
N ALA A 117 6.50 -8.95 -3.30
CA ALA A 117 7.13 -7.93 -4.14
C ALA A 117 8.67 -7.87 -4.04
N GLN A 118 9.29 -8.52 -3.06
CA GLN A 118 10.76 -8.52 -2.91
C GLN A 118 11.45 -9.08 -4.16
N GLN A 119 12.42 -8.33 -4.70
CA GLN A 119 13.34 -8.76 -5.77
C GLN A 119 12.68 -9.20 -7.09
N VAL A 120 11.44 -8.79 -7.36
CA VAL A 120 10.71 -9.14 -8.58
C VAL A 120 9.93 -7.93 -9.12
N SER A 121 9.39 -8.03 -10.34
CA SER A 121 8.44 -7.04 -10.83
C SER A 121 7.11 -7.11 -10.07
N LEU A 122 6.38 -5.99 -10.00
CA LEU A 122 5.06 -5.98 -9.37
C LEU A 122 4.10 -6.91 -10.10
N PHE A 123 4.09 -6.96 -11.44
CA PHE A 123 3.29 -7.93 -12.20
C PHE A 123 3.51 -9.39 -11.75
N ALA A 124 4.76 -9.80 -11.55
CA ALA A 124 5.08 -11.14 -11.05
C ALA A 124 4.62 -11.34 -9.59
N ALA A 125 4.76 -10.30 -8.76
CA ALA A 125 4.31 -10.32 -7.38
C ALA A 125 2.78 -10.48 -7.26
N PHE A 126 2.00 -9.71 -8.03
CA PHE A 126 0.54 -9.84 -8.11
C PHE A 126 0.14 -11.24 -8.62
N ALA A 127 0.77 -11.74 -9.68
CA ALA A 127 0.45 -13.07 -10.23
C ALA A 127 0.68 -14.22 -9.23
N ILE A 128 1.80 -14.20 -8.49
CA ILE A 128 2.08 -15.20 -7.44
C ILE A 128 1.12 -15.04 -6.26
N ARG A 129 0.86 -13.80 -5.82
CA ARG A 129 -0.07 -13.53 -4.71
C ARG A 129 -1.50 -13.91 -5.06
N ASN A 130 -1.96 -13.66 -6.27
CA ASN A 130 -3.30 -14.05 -6.73
C ASN A 130 -3.50 -15.56 -6.66
N ARG A 131 -2.51 -16.37 -7.06
CA ARG A 131 -2.58 -17.83 -6.90
C ARG A 131 -2.70 -18.27 -5.44
N MET A 132 -2.03 -17.56 -4.52
CA MET A 132 -2.19 -17.79 -3.07
C MET A 132 -3.59 -17.43 -2.59
N VAL A 133 -4.10 -16.27 -3.00
CA VAL A 133 -5.43 -15.78 -2.65
C VAL A 133 -6.53 -16.69 -3.20
N GLU A 134 -6.41 -17.18 -4.43
CA GLU A 134 -7.35 -18.16 -5.01
C GLU A 134 -7.32 -19.50 -4.28
N ARG A 135 -6.13 -19.94 -3.86
CA ARG A 135 -5.95 -21.26 -3.21
C ARG A 135 -6.41 -21.27 -1.75
N PHE A 136 -6.15 -20.21 -1.00
CA PHE A 136 -6.34 -20.18 0.45
C PHE A 136 -7.33 -19.12 0.94
N GLY A 137 -7.76 -18.22 0.07
CA GLY A 137 -8.72 -17.16 0.38
C GLY A 137 -10.17 -17.63 0.24
N VAL A 138 -11.11 -16.72 0.50
CA VAL A 138 -12.54 -16.99 0.36
C VAL A 138 -13.06 -16.26 -0.87
N ARG A 139 -13.67 -16.99 -1.80
CA ARG A 139 -14.18 -16.41 -3.04
C ARG A 139 -15.48 -15.62 -2.78
N GLY A 140 -15.49 -14.36 -3.20
CA GLY A 140 -16.69 -13.53 -3.30
C GLY A 140 -17.40 -13.71 -4.64
N VAL A 141 -18.09 -12.66 -5.10
CA VAL A 141 -18.73 -12.66 -6.42
C VAL A 141 -17.66 -12.45 -7.51
N HIS A 142 -16.85 -11.40 -7.35
CA HIS A 142 -15.79 -11.01 -8.27
C HIS A 142 -14.41 -11.09 -7.62
N ALA A 143 -14.30 -10.64 -6.37
CA ALA A 143 -13.05 -10.58 -5.62
C ALA A 143 -12.87 -11.79 -4.69
N TYR A 144 -11.76 -11.80 -3.97
CA TYR A 144 -11.44 -12.80 -2.96
C TYR A 144 -11.07 -12.13 -1.64
N GLU A 145 -11.44 -12.75 -0.54
CA GLU A 145 -10.94 -12.40 0.77
C GLU A 145 -9.49 -12.88 0.87
N PHE A 146 -8.61 -12.03 1.36
CA PHE A 146 -7.22 -12.40 1.58
C PHE A 146 -7.14 -13.53 2.62
N PRO A 147 -6.29 -14.56 2.44
CA PRO A 147 -6.16 -15.63 3.42
C PRO A 147 -5.77 -15.10 4.79
N THR A 148 -6.53 -15.48 5.83
CA THR A 148 -6.24 -15.02 7.19
C THR A 148 -4.90 -15.54 7.67
N ARG A 149 -4.31 -14.84 8.64
CA ARG A 149 -3.07 -15.25 9.31
C ARG A 149 -3.20 -16.66 9.89
N GLU A 150 -4.31 -16.95 10.56
CA GLU A 150 -4.59 -18.23 11.22
C GLU A 150 -4.71 -19.36 10.20
N ARG A 151 -5.38 -19.09 9.07
CA ARG A 151 -5.50 -20.03 7.95
C ARG A 151 -4.14 -20.39 7.39
N MET A 152 -3.29 -19.37 7.17
CA MET A 152 -1.95 -19.56 6.61
C MET A 152 -0.99 -20.24 7.60
N ALA A 153 -1.14 -20.02 8.91
CA ALA A 153 -0.28 -20.65 9.92
C ALA A 153 -0.32 -22.19 9.91
N GLN A 154 -1.42 -22.78 9.41
CA GLN A 154 -1.63 -24.24 9.29
C GLN A 154 -1.07 -24.84 8.00
N GLU A 155 -0.64 -24.02 7.04
CA GLU A 155 -0.12 -24.49 5.76
C GLU A 155 1.35 -24.89 5.84
N ARG A 156 1.83 -25.59 4.81
CA ARG A 156 3.23 -26.01 4.67
C ARG A 156 3.90 -25.27 3.52
N GLU A 157 5.20 -25.07 3.61
CA GLU A 157 6.01 -24.33 2.65
C GLU A 157 5.85 -24.90 1.23
N GLU A 158 5.73 -26.23 1.10
CA GLU A 158 5.54 -26.90 -0.19
C GLU A 158 4.30 -26.40 -0.93
N GLN A 159 3.19 -26.17 -0.21
CA GLN A 159 1.95 -25.69 -0.81
C GLN A 159 2.12 -24.29 -1.44
N LEU A 160 2.96 -23.42 -0.87
CA LEU A 160 3.24 -22.11 -1.46
C LEU A 160 4.23 -22.23 -2.62
N THR A 161 5.21 -23.13 -2.53
CA THR A 161 6.16 -23.33 -3.65
C THR A 161 5.49 -23.90 -4.90
N GLU A 162 4.47 -24.76 -4.75
CA GLU A 162 3.61 -25.23 -5.85
C GLU A 162 2.88 -24.07 -6.56
N LEU A 163 2.60 -22.98 -5.83
CA LEU A 163 2.00 -21.74 -6.36
C LEU A 163 3.05 -20.76 -6.91
N GLY A 164 4.32 -21.16 -7.02
CA GLY A 164 5.39 -20.37 -7.60
C GLY A 164 6.09 -19.39 -6.65
N PHE A 165 5.87 -19.51 -5.33
CA PHE A 165 6.75 -18.84 -4.37
C PHE A 165 8.14 -19.50 -4.40
N SER A 166 9.19 -18.70 -4.14
CA SER A 166 10.46 -19.31 -3.74
C SER A 166 10.32 -19.91 -2.34
N LEU A 167 11.13 -20.92 -2.03
CA LEU A 167 11.14 -21.54 -0.69
C LEU A 167 11.31 -20.48 0.41
N ARG A 168 12.24 -19.53 0.24
CA ARG A 168 12.44 -18.43 1.20
C ARG A 168 11.19 -17.57 1.39
N LYS A 169 10.50 -17.20 0.31
CA LYS A 169 9.27 -16.40 0.45
C LYS A 169 8.15 -17.19 1.12
N ALA A 170 8.06 -18.50 0.85
CA ALA A 170 7.13 -19.38 1.55
C ALA A 170 7.43 -19.42 3.06
N GLU A 171 8.70 -19.63 3.44
CA GLU A 171 9.15 -19.57 4.84
C GLU A 171 8.80 -18.22 5.50
N TYR A 172 8.96 -17.11 4.80
CA TYR A 172 8.70 -15.77 5.36
C TYR A 172 7.20 -15.53 5.57
N VAL A 173 6.36 -15.88 4.59
CA VAL A 173 4.90 -15.73 4.69
C VAL A 173 4.38 -16.56 5.86
N LEU A 174 4.75 -17.84 5.94
CA LEU A 174 4.32 -18.72 7.02
C LEU A 174 4.97 -18.36 8.36
N GLY A 175 6.19 -17.84 8.33
CA GLY A 175 6.91 -17.32 9.50
C GLY A 175 6.19 -16.13 10.14
N VAL A 176 5.75 -15.16 9.33
CA VAL A 176 4.92 -14.04 9.82
C VAL A 176 3.57 -14.56 10.33
N ALA A 177 2.97 -15.54 9.65
CA ALA A 177 1.69 -16.11 10.08
C ALA A 177 1.77 -16.74 11.48
N ARG A 178 2.88 -17.44 11.76
CA ARG A 178 3.12 -18.19 13.01
C ARG A 178 3.82 -17.38 14.10
N ALA A 179 4.41 -16.23 13.79
CA ALA A 179 5.10 -15.39 14.76
C ALA A 179 4.13 -14.93 15.85
N GLU A 180 4.59 -14.72 17.09
CA GLU A 180 3.79 -14.05 18.12
C GLU A 180 3.90 -12.53 17.95
N LEU A 181 3.16 -12.00 16.97
CA LEU A 181 3.10 -10.58 16.68
C LEU A 181 1.72 -10.01 17.01
N ASP A 182 1.69 -8.99 17.87
CA ASP A 182 0.51 -8.17 18.15
C ASP A 182 0.52 -6.95 17.23
N PHE A 183 -0.28 -7.01 16.15
CA PHE A 183 -0.36 -5.94 15.18
C PHE A 183 -1.06 -4.68 15.70
N GLU A 184 -1.96 -4.81 16.68
CA GLU A 184 -2.64 -3.65 17.26
C GLU A 184 -1.69 -2.88 18.17
N ALA A 185 -0.84 -3.59 18.93
CA ALA A 185 0.22 -2.96 19.71
C ALA A 185 1.17 -2.13 18.83
N LEU A 186 1.54 -2.62 17.64
CA LEU A 186 2.44 -1.90 16.70
C LEU A 186 1.91 -0.51 16.34
N ARG A 187 0.60 -0.31 16.24
CA ARG A 187 -0.01 0.99 15.91
C ARG A 187 0.34 2.08 16.94
N ASN A 188 0.56 1.68 18.18
CA ASN A 188 0.82 2.58 19.29
C ASN A 188 2.32 2.78 19.57
N LEU A 189 3.20 2.02 18.92
CA LEU A 189 4.64 2.13 19.10
C LEU A 189 5.25 3.27 18.26
N PRO A 190 6.36 3.88 18.72
CA PRO A 190 7.21 4.72 17.89
C PRO A 190 7.70 4.00 16.63
N ASP A 191 7.90 4.74 15.54
CA ASP A 191 8.26 4.17 14.23
C ASP A 191 9.52 3.28 14.29
N ASP A 192 10.54 3.67 15.08
CA ASP A 192 11.77 2.88 15.25
C ASP A 192 11.53 1.54 15.97
N GLU A 193 10.60 1.51 16.93
CA GLU A 193 10.24 0.28 17.65
C GLU A 193 9.40 -0.66 16.76
N VAL A 194 8.51 -0.11 15.93
CA VAL A 194 7.79 -0.88 14.89
C VAL A 194 8.80 -1.50 13.93
N LYS A 195 9.78 -0.72 13.46
CA LYS A 195 10.82 -1.23 12.55
C LYS A 195 11.66 -2.32 13.21
N ALA A 196 12.12 -2.11 14.43
CA ALA A 196 12.88 -3.12 15.17
C ALA A 196 12.09 -4.42 15.34
N THR A 197 10.80 -4.32 15.69
CA THR A 197 9.92 -5.48 15.85
C THR A 197 9.73 -6.24 14.54
N LEU A 198 9.43 -5.54 13.45
CA LEU A 198 9.22 -6.17 12.14
C LEU A 198 10.50 -6.79 11.59
N THR A 199 11.63 -6.09 11.68
CA THR A 199 12.92 -6.56 11.13
C THR A 199 13.55 -7.69 11.94
N ALA A 200 13.10 -7.94 13.17
CA ALA A 200 13.46 -9.14 13.90
C ALA A 200 12.88 -10.42 13.27
N LEU A 201 11.80 -10.31 12.48
CA LEU A 201 11.23 -11.44 11.75
C LEU A 201 12.06 -11.76 10.51
N ARG A 202 12.43 -13.03 10.37
CA ARG A 202 13.22 -13.52 9.24
C ARG A 202 12.53 -13.18 7.92
N GLY A 203 13.26 -12.49 7.04
CA GLY A 203 12.78 -12.12 5.70
C GLY A 203 12.14 -10.74 5.60
N LEU A 204 11.96 -10.05 6.73
CA LEU A 204 11.55 -8.65 6.76
C LEU A 204 12.80 -7.77 6.99
N GLY A 205 12.95 -6.73 6.16
CA GLY A 205 14.02 -5.74 6.30
C GLY A 205 13.47 -4.32 6.30
N ASP A 206 14.37 -3.33 6.39
CA ASP A 206 14.01 -1.90 6.41
C ASP A 206 12.98 -1.52 5.36
N TRP A 207 13.16 -1.98 4.11
CA TRP A 207 12.24 -1.67 3.01
C TRP A 207 10.80 -2.17 3.29
N THR A 208 10.64 -3.35 3.89
CA THR A 208 9.32 -3.87 4.23
C THR A 208 8.73 -3.11 5.41
N ALA A 209 9.54 -2.80 6.43
CA ALA A 209 9.08 -2.07 7.60
C ALA A 209 8.69 -0.62 7.25
N ASP A 210 9.46 0.07 6.41
CA ASP A 210 9.14 1.40 5.92
C ASP A 210 7.81 1.41 5.13
N TRP A 211 7.58 0.39 4.30
CA TRP A 211 6.30 0.26 3.58
C TRP A 211 5.13 -0.11 4.50
N PHE A 212 5.36 -0.87 5.57
CA PHE A 212 4.35 -1.14 6.57
C PHE A 212 3.95 0.16 7.30
N LEU A 213 4.92 0.96 7.74
CA LEU A 213 4.69 2.28 8.32
C LEU A 213 3.90 3.18 7.35
N ALA A 214 4.29 3.20 6.07
CA ALA A 214 3.69 4.07 5.08
C ALA A 214 2.28 3.67 4.66
N ARG A 215 2.05 2.38 4.36
CA ARG A 215 0.82 1.88 3.71
C ARG A 215 -0.15 1.17 4.64
N HIS A 216 0.25 0.77 5.83
CA HIS A 216 -0.67 0.20 6.82
C HIS A 216 -0.94 1.17 7.97
N LEU A 217 0.12 1.77 8.53
CA LEU A 217 0.00 2.68 9.66
C LEU A 217 -0.15 4.17 9.27
N ALA A 218 -0.13 4.48 7.97
CA ALA A 218 -0.23 5.85 7.44
C ALA A 218 0.74 6.85 8.10
N ARG A 219 1.90 6.40 8.60
CA ARG A 219 2.80 7.25 9.38
C ARG A 219 3.31 8.41 8.51
N PRO A 220 3.18 9.67 8.97
CA PRO A 220 3.45 10.83 8.12
C PRO A 220 4.92 10.93 7.69
N ARG A 221 5.82 10.46 8.56
CA ARG A 221 7.27 10.47 8.35
C ARG A 221 7.83 9.19 7.73
N ALA A 222 6.99 8.23 7.37
CA ALA A 222 7.45 7.01 6.70
C ALA A 222 8.12 7.34 5.36
N TRP A 223 9.33 6.86 5.16
CA TRP A 223 10.13 7.15 3.97
C TRP A 223 10.84 5.89 3.46
N PRO A 224 10.21 5.13 2.54
CA PRO A 224 10.75 3.88 1.99
C PRO A 224 11.97 4.08 1.06
N ALA A 225 13.06 4.64 1.56
CA ALA A 225 14.24 5.02 0.77
C ALA A 225 14.92 3.87 0.01
N GLY A 226 14.72 2.63 0.46
CA GLY A 226 15.19 1.42 -0.23
C GLY A 226 14.34 1.03 -1.45
N ASP A 227 13.21 1.70 -1.68
CA ASP A 227 12.32 1.37 -2.79
C ASP A 227 12.88 1.88 -4.11
N LEU A 228 13.17 0.96 -5.05
CA LEU A 228 13.76 1.33 -6.33
C LEU A 228 12.85 2.26 -7.17
N GLY A 229 11.53 2.17 -7.01
CA GLY A 229 10.60 3.09 -7.64
C GLY A 229 10.76 4.49 -7.07
N LEU A 230 10.82 4.61 -5.74
CA LEU A 230 11.03 5.89 -5.07
C LEU A 230 12.41 6.48 -5.40
N VAL A 231 13.46 5.66 -5.42
CA VAL A 231 14.81 6.07 -5.82
C VAL A 231 14.80 6.69 -7.22
N LYS A 232 14.10 6.07 -8.18
CA LYS A 232 13.96 6.59 -9.54
C LYS A 232 13.14 7.87 -9.60
N ALA A 233 12.04 7.93 -8.85
CA ALA A 233 11.20 9.12 -8.80
C ALA A 233 11.95 10.33 -8.21
N VAL A 234 12.60 10.15 -7.06
CA VAL A 234 13.44 11.20 -6.43
C VAL A 234 14.56 11.62 -7.37
N SER A 235 15.24 10.67 -8.00
CA SER A 235 16.27 10.94 -9.01
C SER A 235 15.75 11.82 -10.15
N ALA A 236 14.60 11.45 -10.74
CA ALA A 236 14.01 12.17 -11.85
C ALA A 236 13.59 13.59 -11.46
N PHE A 237 12.89 13.75 -10.33
CA PHE A 237 12.31 15.03 -9.93
C PHE A 237 13.30 16.00 -9.29
N TYR A 238 14.26 15.52 -8.49
CA TYR A 238 15.14 16.39 -7.69
C TYR A 238 16.61 16.36 -8.10
N PHE A 239 17.03 15.39 -8.92
CA PHE A 239 18.45 15.19 -9.25
C PHE A 239 18.70 15.01 -10.75
N GLY A 240 17.78 15.46 -11.60
CA GLY A 240 17.94 15.45 -13.07
C GLY A 240 18.18 14.06 -13.66
N GLY A 241 17.59 13.02 -13.06
CA GLY A 241 17.74 11.63 -13.51
C GLY A 241 19.08 10.98 -13.15
N ARG A 242 19.93 11.64 -12.36
CA ARG A 242 21.20 11.06 -11.88
C ARG A 242 20.91 9.84 -11.01
N LYS A 243 21.62 8.73 -11.24
CA LYS A 243 21.54 7.55 -10.38
C LYS A 243 21.90 7.90 -8.94
N LEU A 244 20.98 7.62 -8.01
CA LEU A 244 21.16 7.83 -6.57
C LEU A 244 21.40 6.51 -5.85
N SER A 245 22.17 6.57 -4.77
CA SER A 245 22.26 5.54 -3.75
C SER A 245 21.09 5.61 -2.77
N ILE A 246 20.82 4.53 -2.04
CA ILE A 246 19.79 4.49 -0.98
C ILE A 246 20.11 5.50 0.13
N ALA A 247 21.40 5.72 0.44
CA ALA A 247 21.82 6.70 1.44
C ALA A 247 21.45 8.13 1.03
N GLU A 248 21.73 8.51 -0.22
CA GLU A 248 21.32 9.82 -0.76
C GLU A 248 19.81 10.01 -0.73
N VAL A 249 19.04 8.98 -1.08
CA VAL A 249 17.56 9.05 -1.03
C VAL A 249 17.06 9.15 0.40
N ARG A 250 17.70 8.46 1.35
CA ARG A 250 17.37 8.54 2.78
C ARG A 250 17.63 9.94 3.33
N GLU A 251 18.78 10.54 3.02
CA GLU A 251 19.11 11.91 3.41
C GLU A 251 18.16 12.94 2.78
N ALA A 252 17.78 12.74 1.52
CA ALA A 252 16.81 13.60 0.84
C ALA A 252 15.44 13.62 1.55
N GLY A 253 15.08 12.56 2.28
CA GLY A 253 13.84 12.49 3.06
C GLY A 253 13.70 13.61 4.09
N ALA A 254 14.80 14.14 4.63
CA ALA A 254 14.76 15.25 5.60
C ALA A 254 14.16 16.54 5.00
N ARG A 255 14.25 16.72 3.68
CA ARG A 255 13.61 17.83 2.96
C ARG A 255 12.09 17.82 3.10
N PHE A 256 11.52 16.64 3.30
CA PHE A 256 10.09 16.43 3.20
C PHE A 256 9.39 16.40 4.56
N ASP A 257 10.05 16.79 5.66
CA ASP A 257 9.40 16.83 6.97
C ASP A 257 8.27 17.87 7.04
N PRO A 258 7.10 17.54 7.61
CA PRO A 258 6.69 16.26 8.21
C PRO A 258 5.91 15.33 7.24
N PHE A 259 5.94 15.58 5.93
CA PHE A 259 5.15 14.92 4.90
C PHE A 259 5.93 13.93 4.01
N GLN A 260 6.89 13.20 4.57
CA GLN A 260 7.71 12.24 3.83
C GLN A 260 6.84 11.20 3.11
N ASN A 261 5.81 10.67 3.78
CA ASN A 261 4.99 9.60 3.25
C ASN A 261 4.14 10.07 2.06
N LEU A 262 3.39 11.18 2.22
CA LEU A 262 2.63 11.77 1.11
C LEU A 262 3.53 12.17 -0.05
N THR A 263 4.70 12.75 0.24
CA THR A 263 5.69 13.06 -0.80
C THR A 263 6.14 11.80 -1.54
N ALA A 264 6.45 10.71 -0.84
CA ALA A 264 6.85 9.45 -1.48
C ALA A 264 5.77 8.94 -2.45
N HIS A 265 4.50 8.96 -2.01
CA HIS A 265 3.38 8.55 -2.84
C HIS A 265 3.15 9.47 -4.04
N TYR A 266 3.22 10.80 -3.87
CA TYR A 266 3.06 11.76 -4.96
C TYR A 266 4.18 11.65 -5.98
N LEU A 267 5.44 11.48 -5.55
CA LEU A 267 6.57 11.26 -6.45
C LEU A 267 6.44 9.94 -7.22
N LEU A 268 6.02 8.85 -6.55
CA LEU A 268 5.80 7.55 -7.20
C LEU A 268 4.68 7.60 -8.23
N THR A 269 3.54 8.19 -7.89
CA THR A 269 2.42 8.33 -8.83
C THR A 269 2.80 9.28 -9.96
N GLY A 270 3.36 10.44 -9.62
CA GLY A 270 3.84 11.43 -10.58
C GLY A 270 4.85 10.85 -11.56
N TYR A 271 5.79 10.03 -11.11
CA TYR A 271 6.77 9.40 -12.01
C TYR A 271 6.11 8.44 -13.01
N ARG A 272 4.98 7.80 -12.66
CA ARG A 272 4.24 6.92 -13.57
C ARG A 272 3.31 7.67 -14.53
N THR A 273 2.59 8.68 -14.03
CA THR A 273 1.48 9.31 -14.77
C THR A 273 1.81 10.69 -15.32
N ALA A 274 2.84 11.34 -14.77
CA ALA A 274 3.17 12.74 -14.97
C ALA A 274 4.69 13.01 -14.85
N PRO A 275 5.57 12.20 -15.50
CA PRO A 275 7.01 12.31 -15.28
C PRO A 275 7.54 13.70 -15.65
N PRO A 276 8.66 14.14 -15.02
CA PRO A 276 9.33 15.36 -15.43
C PRO A 276 9.85 15.22 -16.87
N ALA A 277 9.89 16.34 -17.59
CA ALA A 277 10.35 16.40 -18.98
C ALA A 277 11.84 16.08 -19.12
#